data_AF-A0A419EI44-F1
#
_entry.id   AF-A0A419EI44-F1
#
_cell.length_a   1.000
_cell.length_b   1.000
_cell.length_c   1.000
_cell.angle_alpha   90.00
_cell.angle_beta   90.00
_cell.angle_gamma   90.00
#
_symmetry.space_group_name_H-M   'P 1'
#
loop_
_entity.id
_entity.type
_entity.pdbx_description
1 polymer ?
#
loop_
_entity_poly.entity_id
_entity_poly.type
_entity_poly.pdbx_seq_one_letter_code
_entity_poly.pdbx_strand_id
1 'polypeptide(L)'
;MPSKKPVIHCDALVVHCMDYRLQKFIQPWITVRFGYDNFDIVSLAGGVHDYEMVLKYVQLAVQIHSIETVCLINHEDCRAYGRDGTYKRHKHDLMDAQTKIQAIFPHLKVETFYLHLDGVFEAISFKQPPH
;
A
#
# COMPACT_ATOMS: atom_id res chain seq x y z
N MET A 1 -22.97 20.37 -20.09
CA MET A 1 -22.60 19.49 -18.97
C MET A 1 -21.45 18.62 -19.45
N PRO A 2 -20.31 18.54 -18.74
CA PRO A 2 -19.26 17.62 -19.17
C PRO A 2 -19.80 16.18 -19.09
N SER A 3 -19.67 15.44 -20.19
CA SER A 3 -20.08 14.03 -20.26
C SER A 3 -19.36 13.23 -19.19
N LYS A 4 -20.11 12.46 -18.39
CA LYS A 4 -19.56 11.52 -17.42
C LYS A 4 -18.63 10.56 -18.18
N LYS A 5 -17.32 10.66 -17.98
CA LYS A 5 -16.36 9.69 -18.53
C LYS A 5 -16.71 8.30 -17.98
N PRO A 6 -16.52 7.22 -18.77
CA PRO A 6 -16.68 5.87 -18.26
C PRO A 6 -15.82 5.67 -17.01
N VAL A 7 -16.36 5.01 -16.00
CA VAL A 7 -15.58 4.55 -14.85
C VAL A 7 -14.66 3.45 -15.36
N ILE A 8 -13.36 3.62 -15.15
CA ILE A 8 -12.36 2.58 -15.37
C ILE A 8 -12.24 1.84 -14.04
N HIS A 9 -12.10 0.51 -14.06
CA HIS A 9 -12.02 -0.31 -12.86
C HIS A 9 -10.65 -0.98 -12.79
N CYS A 10 -10.04 -0.98 -11.60
CA CYS A 10 -8.97 -1.91 -11.25
C CYS A 10 -9.17 -2.39 -9.80
N ASP A 11 -8.73 -3.60 -9.49
CA ASP A 11 -9.07 -4.22 -8.20
C ASP A 11 -8.30 -3.60 -7.02
N ALA A 12 -7.08 -3.10 -7.27
CA ALA A 12 -6.18 -2.68 -6.22
C ALA A 12 -5.30 -1.50 -6.56
N LEU A 13 -4.96 -0.72 -5.53
CA LEU A 13 -3.80 0.16 -5.50
C LEU A 13 -2.71 -0.45 -4.62
N VAL A 14 -1.52 -0.64 -5.17
CA VAL A 14 -0.35 -1.11 -4.41
C VAL A 14 0.64 0.05 -4.21
N VAL A 15 0.89 0.38 -2.95
CA VAL A 15 1.86 1.41 -2.57
C VAL A 15 3.06 0.77 -1.91
N HIS A 16 4.25 1.00 -2.45
CA HIS A 16 5.49 0.44 -1.93
C HIS A 16 6.68 1.40 -2.09
N CYS A 17 7.83 1.01 -1.51
CA CYS A 17 9.05 1.79 -1.67
C CYS A 17 9.61 1.69 -3.10
N MET A 18 10.11 2.80 -3.67
CA MET A 18 10.82 2.80 -4.96
C MET A 18 12.17 2.05 -4.97
N ASP A 19 12.58 1.46 -3.85
CA ASP A 19 13.83 0.73 -3.71
C ASP A 19 13.95 -0.40 -4.75
N TYR A 20 15.02 -0.35 -5.55
CA TYR A 20 15.20 -1.27 -6.67
C TYR A 20 15.40 -2.73 -6.21
N ARG A 21 15.86 -2.94 -4.97
CA ARG A 21 16.12 -4.27 -4.41
C ARG A 21 14.85 -5.13 -4.32
N LEU A 22 13.69 -4.48 -4.25
CA LEU A 22 12.40 -5.12 -4.01
C LEU A 22 11.67 -5.55 -5.29
N GLN A 23 12.00 -4.94 -6.43
CA GLN A 23 11.17 -5.03 -7.65
C GLN A 23 11.02 -6.46 -8.17
N LYS A 24 12.07 -7.27 -8.03
CA LYS A 24 12.05 -8.70 -8.41
C LYS A 24 11.05 -9.53 -7.60
N PHE A 25 10.65 -9.07 -6.42
CA PHE A 25 9.69 -9.74 -5.55
C PHE A 25 8.29 -9.14 -5.68
N ILE A 26 8.20 -7.82 -5.76
CA ILE A 26 6.93 -7.08 -5.82
C ILE A 26 6.15 -7.44 -7.08
N GLN A 27 6.78 -7.38 -8.26
CA GLN A 27 6.03 -7.58 -9.51
C GLN A 27 5.38 -8.97 -9.59
N PRO A 28 6.09 -10.09 -9.37
CA PRO A 28 5.45 -11.41 -9.36
C PRO A 28 4.38 -11.55 -8.27
N TRP A 29 4.64 -11.01 -7.07
CA TRP A 29 3.72 -11.11 -5.95
C TRP A 29 2.40 -10.38 -6.24
N ILE A 30 2.43 -9.16 -6.78
CA ILE A 30 1.21 -8.43 -7.16
C ILE A 30 0.46 -9.16 -8.28
N THR A 31 1.18 -9.60 -9.32
CA THR A 31 0.56 -10.27 -10.47
C THR A 31 -0.14 -11.57 -10.10
N VAL A 32 0.43 -12.37 -9.18
CA VAL A 32 -0.23 -13.58 -8.67
C VAL A 32 -1.54 -13.25 -7.95
N ARG A 33 -1.63 -12.08 -7.31
CA ARG A 33 -2.78 -11.68 -6.50
C ARG A 33 -3.91 -11.04 -7.31
N PHE A 34 -3.58 -10.23 -8.31
CA PHE A 34 -4.56 -9.40 -9.03
C PHE A 34 -4.62 -9.69 -10.54
N GLY A 35 -3.73 -10.51 -11.07
CA GLY A 35 -3.58 -10.74 -12.51
C GLY A 35 -2.72 -9.67 -13.19
N TYR A 36 -2.74 -9.62 -14.52
CA TYR A 36 -2.12 -8.55 -15.30
C TYR A 36 -3.14 -7.43 -15.53
N ASP A 37 -2.68 -6.18 -15.61
CA ASP A 37 -3.47 -4.98 -15.97
C ASP A 37 -4.68 -4.64 -15.07
N ASN A 38 -4.68 -5.11 -13.82
CA ASN A 38 -5.83 -4.98 -12.90
C ASN A 38 -5.45 -4.38 -11.53
N PHE A 39 -4.37 -3.61 -11.48
CA PHE A 39 -3.95 -2.88 -10.30
C PHE A 39 -3.14 -1.64 -10.69
N ASP A 40 -3.19 -0.61 -9.85
CA ASP A 40 -2.28 0.53 -9.89
C ASP A 40 -1.03 0.25 -9.04
N ILE A 41 0.13 0.77 -9.46
CA ILE A 41 1.34 0.80 -8.65
C ILE A 41 1.74 2.24 -8.38
N VAL A 42 2.00 2.55 -7.11
CA VAL A 42 2.60 3.80 -6.67
C VAL A 42 3.88 3.49 -5.90
N SER A 43 5.02 3.87 -6.48
CA SER A 43 6.35 3.72 -5.88
C SER A 43 6.80 5.04 -5.25
N LEU A 44 6.83 5.11 -3.91
CA LEU A 44 7.25 6.30 -3.16
C LEU A 44 8.54 6.03 -2.39
N ALA A 45 9.38 7.03 -2.15
CA ALA A 45 10.49 6.85 -1.21
C ALA A 45 9.92 6.57 0.19
N GLY A 46 10.19 5.38 0.75
CA GLY A 46 9.72 5.02 2.09
C GLY A 46 8.34 4.39 2.17
N GLY A 47 7.70 4.00 1.08
CA GLY A 47 6.39 3.33 1.14
C GLY A 47 5.35 4.24 1.82
N VAL A 48 4.91 3.88 3.03
CA VAL A 48 3.92 4.68 3.79
C VAL A 48 4.49 5.84 4.62
N HIS A 49 5.80 6.09 4.57
CA HIS A 49 6.44 7.13 5.38
C HIS A 49 5.79 8.52 5.20
N ASP A 50 5.50 8.89 3.95
CA ASP A 50 4.73 10.09 3.61
C ASP A 50 3.24 9.72 3.46
N TYR A 51 2.57 9.60 4.59
CA TYR A 51 1.14 9.23 4.64
C TYR A 51 0.25 10.16 3.82
N GLU A 52 0.53 11.47 3.81
CA GLU A 52 -0.29 12.44 3.07
C GLU A 52 -0.21 12.19 1.56
N MET A 53 1.00 11.86 1.06
CA MET A 53 1.17 11.47 -0.33
C MET A 53 0.45 10.14 -0.65
N VAL A 54 0.52 9.16 0.24
CA VAL A 54 -0.23 7.90 0.12
C VAL A 54 -1.73 8.17 0.02
N LEU A 55 -2.28 8.94 0.95
CA LEU A 55 -3.71 9.26 1.01
C LEU A 55 -4.18 9.97 -0.26
N LYS A 56 -3.36 10.90 -0.79
CA LYS A 56 -3.65 11.58 -2.05
C LYS A 56 -3.82 10.60 -3.21
N TYR A 57 -2.96 9.59 -3.32
CA TYR A 57 -3.06 8.57 -4.37
C TYR A 57 -4.22 7.59 -4.12
N VAL A 58 -4.50 7.22 -2.87
CA VAL A 58 -5.69 6.43 -2.53
C VAL A 58 -6.97 7.16 -2.94
N GLN A 59 -7.10 8.44 -2.58
CA GLN A 59 -8.24 9.28 -2.99
C GLN A 59 -8.40 9.32 -4.51
N LEU A 60 -7.28 9.52 -5.23
CA LEU A 60 -7.29 9.55 -6.68
C LEU A 60 -7.77 8.21 -7.26
N ALA A 61 -7.17 7.09 -6.83
CA ALA A 61 -7.51 5.75 -7.31
C ALA A 61 -8.97 5.38 -7.04
N VAL A 62 -9.52 5.72 -5.87
CA VAL A 62 -10.97 5.57 -5.58
C VAL A 62 -11.81 6.37 -6.57
N GLN A 63 -11.42 7.61 -6.86
CA GLN A 63 -12.17 8.50 -7.73
C GLN A 63 -12.14 8.07 -9.21
N ILE A 64 -10.99 7.61 -9.71
CA ILE A 64 -10.80 7.39 -11.15
C ILE A 64 -10.82 5.92 -11.56
N HIS A 65 -10.43 5.00 -10.66
CA HIS A 65 -10.31 3.57 -10.93
C HIS A 65 -11.20 2.69 -10.03
N SER A 66 -11.98 3.29 -9.12
CA SER A 66 -12.97 2.58 -8.27
C SER A 66 -12.41 1.33 -7.57
N ILE A 67 -11.18 1.44 -7.06
CA ILE A 67 -10.48 0.35 -6.37
C ILE A 67 -11.27 -0.22 -5.18
N GLU A 68 -11.07 -1.50 -4.90
CA GLU A 68 -11.63 -2.18 -3.72
C GLU A 68 -10.57 -2.49 -2.66
N THR A 69 -9.32 -2.65 -3.08
CA THR A 69 -8.19 -3.02 -2.20
C THR A 69 -7.07 -1.98 -2.23
N VAL A 70 -6.48 -1.70 -1.07
CA VAL A 70 -5.22 -0.96 -0.96
C VAL A 70 -4.19 -1.85 -0.28
N CYS A 71 -3.08 -2.13 -0.95
CA CYS A 71 -1.94 -2.85 -0.37
C CYS A 71 -0.83 -1.86 -0.03
N LEU A 72 -0.51 -1.75 1.26
CA LEU A 72 0.56 -0.89 1.75
C LEU A 72 1.77 -1.73 2.13
N ILE A 73 2.93 -1.41 1.56
CA ILE A 73 4.14 -2.23 1.71
C ILE A 73 5.31 -1.35 2.13
N ASN A 74 5.77 -1.56 3.37
CA ASN A 74 7.08 -1.10 3.82
C ASN A 74 8.10 -2.24 3.70
N HIS A 75 9.40 -1.94 3.84
CA HIS A 75 10.43 -2.96 3.71
C HIS A 75 11.58 -2.81 4.70
N GLU A 76 12.34 -3.89 4.83
CA GLU A 76 13.59 -3.98 5.59
C GLU A 76 14.68 -3.05 5.04
N ASP A 77 15.44 -2.43 5.96
CA ASP A 77 16.57 -1.55 5.63
C ASP A 77 16.19 -0.41 4.65
N CYS A 78 15.08 0.26 4.95
CA CYS A 78 14.58 1.37 4.13
C CYS A 78 15.35 2.67 4.40
N ARG A 79 16.09 3.14 3.39
CA ARG A 79 16.91 4.36 3.51
C ARG A 79 16.11 5.65 3.68
N ALA A 80 14.87 5.70 3.18
CA ALA A 80 14.02 6.88 3.30
C ALA A 80 13.60 7.15 4.76
N TYR A 81 13.53 6.11 5.60
CA TYR A 81 13.26 6.24 7.02
C TYR A 81 14.49 6.69 7.84
N GLY A 82 15.69 6.64 7.27
CA GLY A 82 16.93 6.98 7.95
C GLY A 82 17.12 6.18 9.25
N ARG A 83 17.54 6.85 10.32
CA ARG A 83 17.82 6.23 11.63
C ARG A 83 16.57 5.68 12.33
N ASP A 84 15.40 6.16 11.94
CA ASP A 84 14.12 5.76 12.55
C ASP A 84 13.51 4.53 11.87
N GLY A 85 14.14 3.99 10.83
CA GLY A 85 13.70 2.83 10.03
C GLY A 85 13.75 1.48 10.73
N THR A 86 13.39 1.45 12.02
CA THR A 86 13.24 0.21 12.77
C THR A 86 12.00 -0.55 12.34
N TYR A 87 12.02 -1.88 12.41
CA TYR A 87 10.84 -2.71 12.16
C TYR A 87 9.61 -2.26 12.96
N LYS A 88 9.79 -1.90 14.25
CA LYS A 88 8.72 -1.39 15.11
C LYS A 88 8.08 -0.12 14.53
N ARG A 89 8.90 0.81 14.01
CA ARG A 89 8.42 2.04 13.39
C ARG A 89 7.65 1.75 12.10
N HIS A 90 8.19 0.91 11.22
CA HIS A 90 7.49 0.52 9.99
C HIS A 90 6.14 -0.14 10.27
N LYS A 91 6.09 -1.06 11.25
CA LYS A 91 4.87 -1.72 11.68
C LYS A 91 3.84 -0.71 12.21
N HIS A 92 4.28 0.23 13.04
CA HIS A 92 3.41 1.28 13.56
C HIS A 92 2.83 2.15 12.44
N ASP A 93 3.67 2.65 11.53
CA ASP A 93 3.23 3.52 10.43
C ASP A 93 2.27 2.79 9.46
N LEU A 94 2.51 1.51 9.17
CA LEU A 94 1.60 0.69 8.37
C LEU A 94 0.21 0.57 9.04
N MET A 95 0.19 0.27 10.33
CA MET A 95 -1.05 0.12 11.11
C MET A 95 -1.80 1.46 11.24
N ASP A 96 -1.08 2.56 11.46
CA ASP A 96 -1.64 3.90 11.51
C ASP A 96 -2.22 4.32 10.16
N ALA A 97 -1.48 4.12 9.06
CA ALA A 97 -1.96 4.39 7.70
C ALA A 97 -3.20 3.56 7.36
N GLN A 98 -3.21 2.27 7.70
CA GLN A 98 -4.39 1.40 7.53
C GLN A 98 -5.61 1.99 8.25
N THR A 99 -5.45 2.34 9.52
CA THR A 99 -6.54 2.86 10.36
C THR A 99 -7.10 4.17 9.80
N LYS A 100 -6.22 5.10 9.41
CA LYS A 100 -6.62 6.40 8.87
C LYS A 100 -7.31 6.28 7.51
N ILE A 101 -6.82 5.42 6.62
CA ILE A 101 -7.47 5.16 5.32
C ILE A 101 -8.85 4.53 5.52
N GLN A 102 -8.98 3.52 6.38
CA GLN A 102 -10.26 2.86 6.64
C GLN A 102 -11.28 3.79 7.31
N ALA A 103 -10.83 4.74 8.13
CA ALA A 103 -11.70 5.77 8.71
C ALA A 103 -12.31 6.69 7.63
N ILE A 104 -11.57 6.98 6.56
CA ILE A 104 -12.02 7.83 5.44
C ILE A 104 -12.80 7.01 4.41
N PHE A 105 -12.37 5.77 4.15
CA PHE A 105 -12.94 4.86 3.16
C PHE A 105 -13.30 3.50 3.77
N PRO A 106 -14.42 3.39 4.51
CA PRO A 106 -14.77 2.17 5.23
C PRO A 106 -15.03 0.95 4.34
N HIS A 107 -15.25 1.17 3.03
CA HIS A 107 -15.48 0.11 2.05
C HIS A 107 -14.17 -0.50 1.51
N LEU A 108 -13.03 0.19 1.67
CA LEU A 108 -11.76 -0.32 1.16
C LEU A 108 -11.21 -1.43 2.06
N LYS A 109 -10.80 -2.53 1.42
CA LYS A 109 -9.95 -3.54 2.06
C LYS A 109 -8.52 -3.01 2.09
N VAL A 110 -8.04 -2.62 3.27
CA VAL A 110 -6.66 -2.15 3.43
C VAL A 110 -5.81 -3.25 4.04
N GLU A 111 -4.80 -3.70 3.30
CA GLU A 111 -3.87 -4.75 3.70
C GLU A 111 -2.47 -4.16 3.86
N THR A 112 -1.74 -4.62 4.88
CA THR A 112 -0.41 -4.09 5.17
C THR A 112 0.62 -5.19 5.23
N PHE A 113 1.79 -4.95 4.64
CA PHE A 113 2.87 -5.91 4.54
C PHE A 113 4.21 -5.26 4.86
N TYR A 114 5.08 -6.04 5.49
CA TYR A 114 6.50 -5.74 5.63
C TYR A 114 7.29 -6.71 4.76
N LEU A 115 7.98 -6.17 3.75
CA LEU A 115 8.79 -6.94 2.81
C LEU A 115 10.23 -7.04 3.30
N HIS A 116 10.68 -8.26 3.56
CA HIS A 116 12.06 -8.57 3.89
C HIS A 116 12.93 -8.58 2.62
N LEU A 117 14.23 -8.30 2.73
CA LEU A 117 15.13 -8.23 1.55
C LEU A 117 15.38 -9.61 0.89
N ASP A 118 15.00 -10.69 1.57
CA ASP A 118 14.99 -12.05 1.03
C ASP A 118 13.73 -12.37 0.19
N GLY A 119 12.74 -11.47 0.17
CA GLY A 119 11.50 -11.60 -0.59
C GLY A 119 10.31 -12.10 0.22
N VAL A 120 10.45 -12.32 1.52
CA VAL A 120 9.32 -12.71 2.38
C VAL A 120 8.41 -11.50 2.61
N PHE A 121 7.12 -11.66 2.28
CA PHE A 121 6.06 -10.71 2.63
C PHE A 121 5.43 -11.10 3.96
N GLU A 122 5.74 -10.35 5.02
CA GLU A 122 5.12 -10.51 6.33
C GLU A 122 3.85 -9.68 6.42
N ALA A 123 2.70 -10.32 6.64
CA ALA A 123 1.45 -9.61 6.88
C ALA A 123 1.48 -8.89 8.24
N ILE A 124 1.23 -7.59 8.23
CA ILE A 124 1.05 -6.78 9.43
C ILE A 124 -0.45 -6.68 9.71
N SER A 125 -0.86 -7.09 10.91
CA SER A 125 -2.25 -7.00 11.37
C SER A 125 -2.32 -6.47 12.78
N PHE A 126 -3.40 -5.73 13.06
CA PHE A 126 -3.87 -5.53 14.42
C PHE A 126 -4.35 -6.88 14.97
N LYS A 127 -3.69 -7.41 16.00
CA LYS A 127 -4.42 -8.22 16.97
C LYS A 127 -5.25 -7.23 17.79
N GLN A 128 -6.55 -7.13 17.53
CA GLN A 128 -7.45 -6.54 18.52
C GLN A 128 -7.22 -7.32 19.84
N PRO A 129 -7.00 -6.64 20.98
CA PRO A 129 -7.08 -7.33 22.26
C PRO A 129 -8.47 -7.97 22.35
N PRO A 130 -8.59 -9.20 22.88
CA PRO A 130 -9.89 -9.81 23.10
C PRO A 130 -10.74 -8.88 23.98
N HIS A 131 -11.98 -8.67 23.56
CA HIS A 131 -13.01 -7.93 24.30
C HIS A 131 -13.16 -8.43 25.73
#